data_AF-A0A6H1C0G8-F1
#
_entry.id   AF-A0A6H1C0G8-F1
#
_cell.length_a   1.000
_cell.length_b   1.000
_cell.length_c   1.000
_cell.angle_alpha   90.00
_cell.angle_beta   90.00
_cell.angle_gamma   90.00
#
_symmetry.space_group_name_H-M   'P 1'
#
loop_
_entity.id
_entity.type
_entity.pdbx_description
1 polymer ?
#
loop_
_entity_poly.entity_id
_entity_poly.type
_entity_poly.pdbx_seq_one_letter_code
_entity_poly.pdbx_strand_id
1 'polypeptide(L)'
;MPEELRLLAARTADAGAALEKCTDRSEVGDLLSGSCTAIACEEVWTAVVASMSQLAARLRDVAVRAEAAADSYSEVDRASADALRDLRGRV
;
A
#
# COMPACT_ATOMS: atom_id res chain seq x y z
N MET A 1 13.29 2.67 14.40
CA MET A 1 12.77 1.85 13.28
C MET A 1 11.24 1.76 13.18
N PRO A 2 10.42 1.75 14.27
CA PRO A 2 8.96 1.67 14.13
C PRO A 2 8.34 2.82 13.32
N GLU A 3 8.85 4.03 13.48
CA GLU A 3 8.36 5.23 12.77
C GLU A 3 8.62 5.19 11.26
N GLU A 4 9.79 4.70 10.85
CA GLU A 4 10.15 4.53 9.44
C GLU A 4 9.28 3.47 8.75
N LEU A 5 8.92 2.41 9.46
CA LEU A 5 8.00 1.38 8.97
C LEU A 5 6.58 1.92 8.79
N ARG A 6 6.10 2.77 9.71
CA ARG A 6 4.80 3.45 9.55
C ARG A 6 4.80 4.45 8.39
N LEU A 7 5.89 5.18 8.22
CA LEU A 7 6.09 6.05 7.05
C LEU A 7 6.08 5.27 5.74
N LEU A 8 6.71 4.10 5.71
CA LEU A 8 6.66 3.20 4.56
C LEU A 8 5.23 2.72 4.30
N ALA A 9 4.51 2.28 5.33
CA ALA A 9 3.13 1.81 5.23
C ALA A 9 2.20 2.88 4.65
N ALA A 10 2.29 4.12 5.16
CA ALA A 10 1.52 5.23 4.65
C ALA A 10 1.82 5.51 3.16
N ARG A 11 3.10 5.58 2.78
CA ARG A 11 3.50 5.86 1.39
C ARG A 11 3.05 4.77 0.42
N THR A 12 3.12 3.50 0.80
CA THR A 12 2.68 2.41 -0.07
C THR A 12 1.15 2.35 -0.17
N ALA A 13 0.42 2.67 0.90
CA ALA A 13 -1.03 2.83 0.85
C ALA A 13 -1.45 3.97 -0.09
N ASP A 14 -0.83 5.15 0.04
CA ASP A 14 -1.09 6.31 -0.81
C ASP A 14 -0.78 6.01 -2.29
N ALA A 15 0.35 5.36 -2.55
CA ALA A 15 0.73 4.95 -3.91
C ALA A 15 -0.28 3.94 -4.50
N GLY A 16 -0.76 2.98 -3.70
CA GLY A 16 -1.81 2.04 -4.12
C GLY A 16 -3.11 2.75 -4.47
N ALA A 17 -3.55 3.70 -3.65
CA ALA A 17 -4.76 4.48 -3.90
C ALA A 17 -4.63 5.37 -5.15
N ALA A 18 -3.45 5.95 -5.39
CA ALA A 18 -3.18 6.73 -6.59
C ALA A 18 -3.27 5.86 -7.86
N LEU A 19 -2.75 4.63 -7.83
CA LEU A 19 -2.87 3.69 -8.95
C LEU A 19 -4.33 3.32 -9.25
N GLU A 20 -5.12 3.04 -8.21
CA GLU A 20 -6.55 2.74 -8.36
C GLU A 20 -7.32 3.92 -8.96
N LYS A 21 -6.99 5.17 -8.55
CA LYS A 21 -7.55 6.38 -9.14
C LYS A 21 -7.20 6.55 -10.62
N CYS A 22 -5.93 6.34 -11.00
CA CYS A 22 -5.51 6.45 -12.41
C CYS A 22 -6.15 5.40 -13.33
N THR A 23 -6.69 4.32 -12.77
CA THR A 23 -7.44 3.29 -13.52
C THR A 23 -8.94 3.50 -13.51
N ASP A 24 -9.44 4.61 -12.96
CA ASP A 24 -10.86 4.92 -13.01
C ASP A 24 -11.30 5.15 -14.46
N ARG A 25 -12.32 4.40 -14.87
CA ARG A 25 -12.87 4.42 -16.23
C ARG A 25 -13.55 5.75 -16.55
N SER A 26 -13.89 6.53 -15.52
CA SER A 26 -14.49 7.86 -15.67
C SER A 26 -13.60 8.85 -16.47
N GLU A 27 -12.28 8.67 -16.48
CA GLU A 27 -11.35 9.55 -17.21
C GLU A 27 -11.14 9.16 -18.68
N VAL A 28 -11.54 7.95 -19.10
CA VAL A 28 -11.20 7.38 -20.43
C VAL A 28 -12.43 6.91 -21.23
N GLY A 29 -13.62 6.86 -20.61
CA GLY A 29 -14.84 6.34 -21.23
C GLY A 29 -15.24 6.99 -22.55
N ASP A 30 -14.97 8.29 -22.73
CA ASP A 30 -15.31 9.03 -23.96
C ASP A 30 -14.35 8.76 -25.14
N LEU A 31 -13.13 8.27 -24.86
CA LEU A 31 -12.10 8.02 -25.89
C LEU A 31 -12.25 6.65 -26.57
N LEU A 32 -13.03 5.74 -25.98
CA LEU A 32 -13.12 4.33 -26.38
C LEU A 32 -14.39 3.98 -27.16
N SER A 33 -15.14 4.97 -27.65
CA SER A 33 -16.35 4.73 -28.45
C SER A 33 -16.11 4.96 -29.96
N GLY A 34 -16.31 3.94 -30.79
CA GLY A 34 -16.78 4.14 -32.17
C GLY A 34 -15.91 3.69 -33.36
N SER A 35 -14.79 2.99 -33.17
CA SER A 35 -13.96 2.49 -34.29
C SER A 35 -13.28 1.15 -33.99
N CYS A 36 -12.75 0.45 -35.00
CA CYS A 36 -11.92 -0.74 -34.78
C CYS A 36 -10.68 -0.44 -33.92
N THR A 37 -10.18 0.81 -33.93
CA THR A 37 -9.13 1.26 -32.99
C THR A 37 -9.63 1.34 -31.56
N ALA A 38 -10.92 1.59 -31.34
CA ALA A 38 -11.50 1.60 -30.01
C ALA A 38 -11.49 0.22 -29.33
N ILE A 39 -11.69 -0.87 -30.10
CA ILE A 39 -11.58 -2.25 -29.58
C ILE A 39 -10.15 -2.54 -29.12
N ALA A 40 -9.14 -2.23 -29.94
CA ALA A 40 -7.75 -2.40 -29.55
C ALA A 40 -7.37 -1.52 -28.35
N CYS A 41 -7.90 -0.31 -28.26
CA CYS A 41 -7.71 0.56 -27.10
C CYS A 41 -8.39 0.02 -25.83
N GLU A 42 -9.56 -0.62 -25.92
CA GLU A 42 -10.22 -1.29 -24.79
C GLU A 42 -9.43 -2.50 -24.28
N GLU A 43 -8.86 -3.31 -25.18
CA GLU A 43 -8.00 -4.44 -24.81
C GLU A 43 -6.74 -3.96 -24.07
N VAL A 44 -6.07 -2.94 -24.60
CA VAL A 44 -4.91 -2.33 -23.96
C VAL A 44 -5.29 -1.70 -22.63
N TRP A 45 -6.39 -0.95 -22.57
CA TRP A 45 -6.90 -0.35 -21.34
C TRP A 45 -7.16 -1.40 -20.27
N THR A 46 -7.85 -2.49 -20.63
CA THR A 46 -8.13 -3.61 -19.71
C THR A 46 -6.85 -4.24 -19.18
N ALA A 47 -5.84 -4.44 -20.03
CA ALA A 47 -4.55 -4.99 -19.62
C ALA A 47 -3.78 -4.05 -18.67
N VAL A 48 -3.82 -2.74 -18.92
CA VAL A 48 -3.23 -1.71 -18.06
C VAL A 48 -3.94 -1.71 -16.70
N VAL A 49 -5.27 -1.66 -16.68
CA VAL A 49 -6.07 -1.69 -15.45
C VAL A 49 -5.78 -2.94 -14.62
N ALA A 50 -5.70 -4.11 -15.25
CA ALA A 50 -5.37 -5.35 -14.56
C ALA A 50 -3.96 -5.31 -13.92
N SER A 51 -2.98 -4.80 -14.66
CA SER A 51 -1.59 -4.69 -14.18
C SER A 51 -1.46 -3.70 -13.02
N MET A 52 -2.11 -2.53 -13.14
CA MET A 52 -2.11 -1.51 -12.10
C MET A 52 -2.87 -1.97 -10.85
N SER A 53 -4.00 -2.67 -11.02
CA SER A 53 -4.75 -3.27 -9.90
C SER A 53 -3.91 -4.30 -9.15
N GLN A 54 -3.15 -5.13 -9.88
CA GLN A 54 -2.23 -6.09 -9.26
C GLN A 54 -1.11 -5.38 -8.48
N LEU A 55 -0.57 -4.29 -9.03
CA LEU A 55 0.45 -3.49 -8.35
C LEU A 55 -0.11 -2.80 -7.09
N ALA A 56 -1.30 -2.21 -7.17
CA ALA A 56 -1.98 -1.61 -6.03
C ALA A 56 -2.23 -2.64 -4.91
N ALA A 57 -2.66 -3.85 -5.25
CA ALA A 57 -2.84 -4.93 -4.29
C ALA A 57 -1.53 -5.32 -3.59
N ARG A 58 -0.41 -5.37 -4.33
CA ARG A 58 0.92 -5.64 -3.75
C ARG A 58 1.38 -4.52 -2.83
N LEU A 59 1.14 -3.26 -3.20
CA LEU A 59 1.48 -2.11 -2.34
C LEU A 59 0.67 -2.10 -1.05
N ARG A 60 -0.62 -2.47 -1.11
CA ARG A 60 -1.46 -2.67 0.08
C ARG A 60 -0.94 -3.79 0.98
N ASP A 61 -0.52 -4.93 0.43
CA ASP A 61 0.10 -6.02 1.21
C ASP A 61 1.40 -5.55 1.90
N VAL A 62 2.25 -4.79 1.20
CA VAL A 62 3.45 -4.19 1.81
C VAL A 62 3.08 -3.23 2.94
N ALA A 63 2.06 -2.39 2.76
CA ALA A 63 1.60 -1.47 3.80
C ALA A 63 1.19 -2.21 5.08
N VAL A 64 0.35 -3.23 4.93
CA VAL A 64 -0.12 -4.06 6.06
C VAL A 64 1.04 -4.72 6.80
N ARG A 65 2.01 -5.28 6.06
CA ARG A 65 3.18 -5.93 6.67
C ARG A 65 4.11 -4.95 7.37
N ALA A 66 4.28 -3.76 6.80
CA ALA A 66 5.10 -2.71 7.41
C ALA A 66 4.47 -2.20 8.73
N GLU A 67 3.15 -2.02 8.76
CA GLU A 67 2.43 -1.64 9.98
C GLU A 67 2.55 -2.72 11.06
N ALA A 68 2.29 -3.99 10.71
CA ALA A 68 2.42 -5.11 11.64
C ALA A 68 3.85 -5.25 12.21
N ALA A 69 4.87 -5.00 11.38
CA ALA A 69 6.24 -4.97 11.85
C ALA A 69 6.50 -3.80 12.80
N ALA A 70 5.98 -2.60 12.51
CA ALA A 70 6.12 -1.44 13.39
C ALA A 70 5.51 -1.69 14.78
N ASP A 71 4.35 -2.34 14.81
CA ASP A 71 3.67 -2.71 16.06
C ASP A 71 4.47 -3.74 16.85
N SER A 72 4.97 -4.79 16.19
CA SER A 72 5.80 -5.81 16.83
C SER A 72 7.06 -5.21 17.46
N TYR A 73 7.79 -4.33 16.74
CA TYR A 73 8.94 -3.64 17.33
C TYR A 73 8.55 -2.75 18.51
N SER A 74 7.43 -2.04 18.41
CA SER A 74 6.94 -1.17 19.49
C SER A 74 6.57 -1.98 20.75
N GLU A 75 6.06 -3.19 20.59
CA GLU A 75 5.80 -4.13 21.69
C GLU A 75 7.07 -4.62 22.37
N VAL A 76 8.07 -5.02 21.58
CA VAL A 76 9.38 -5.45 22.10
C VAL A 76 10.06 -4.32 22.87
N ASP A 77 10.05 -3.10 22.33
CA ASP A 77 10.64 -1.93 23.00
C ASP A 77 9.96 -1.66 24.35
N ARG A 78 8.63 -1.74 24.40
CA ARG A 78 7.85 -1.55 25.64
C ARG A 78 8.16 -2.64 26.67
N ALA A 79 8.11 -3.91 26.27
CA ALA A 79 8.42 -5.04 27.14
C ALA A 79 9.85 -4.93 27.70
N SER A 80 10.79 -4.50 26.87
CA SER A 80 12.18 -4.27 27.26
C SER A 80 12.31 -3.14 28.28
N ALA A 81 11.64 -2.00 28.04
CA ALA A 81 11.63 -0.87 28.96
C ALA A 81 11.00 -1.23 30.31
N ASP A 82 9.93 -2.01 30.31
CA ASP A 82 9.26 -2.47 31.52
C ASP A 82 10.15 -3.43 32.33
N ALA A 83 10.83 -4.37 31.66
CA ALA A 83 11.79 -5.28 32.29
C ALA A 83 12.98 -4.51 32.92
N LEU A 84 13.51 -3.50 32.22
CA LEU A 84 14.56 -2.64 32.76
C LEU A 84 14.09 -1.82 33.96
N ARG A 85 12.84 -1.34 33.95
CA ARG A 85 12.25 -0.62 35.08
C ARG A 85 12.08 -1.51 36.30
N ASP A 86 11.60 -2.75 36.11
CA ASP A 86 11.49 -3.74 37.19
C ASP A 86 12.85 -4.04 37.82
N LEU A 87 13.86 -4.33 36.99
CA LEU A 87 15.23 -4.55 37.46
C LEU A 87 15.76 -3.36 38.27
N ARG A 88 15.55 -2.12 37.80
CA ARG A 88 15.97 -0.92 38.52
C ARG A 88 15.24 -0.72 39.85
N GLY A 89 13.97 -1.11 39.94
CA GLY A 89 13.20 -1.02 41.19
C GLY A 89 13.61 -2.04 42.26
N ARG A 90 14.37 -3.07 41.87
CA ARG A 90 14.85 -4.15 42.75
C ARG A 90 16.27 -3.93 43.28
N VAL A 91 17.00 -2.96 42.73
CA VAL A 91 18.36 -2.53 43.14
C VAL A 91 18.26 -1.28 43.98
#